data_AF-W4VF63-F1
#
_entry.id   AF-W4VF63-F1
#
_cell.length_a   1.000
_cell.length_b   1.000
_cell.length_c   1.000
_cell.angle_alpha   90.00
_cell.angle_beta   90.00
_cell.angle_gamma   90.00
#
_symmetry.space_group_name_H-M   'P 1'
#
loop_
_entity.id
_entity.type
_entity.pdbx_description
1 polymer ?
#
loop_
_entity_poly.entity_id
_entity_poly.type
_entity_poly.pdbx_seq_one_letter_code
_entity_poly.pdbx_strand_id
1 'polypeptide(L)' 'MRHIHIVVAGRVQGVGFRAFTQQVAVENDIVGWVRNHKNGSVEIEAAGNDLQIDQFSRK' A
#
# COMPACT_ATOMS: atom_id res chain seq x y z
N MET A 1 -13.36 -11.24 -0.66
CA MET A 1 -12.51 -10.04 -0.58
C MET A 1 -11.34 -10.41 0.31
N ARG A 2 -10.12 -10.36 -0.22
CA ARG A 2 -8.87 -10.66 0.48
C ARG A 2 -8.31 -9.37 1.06
N HIS A 3 -7.82 -9.46 2.28
CA HIS A 3 -7.16 -8.37 2.99
C HIS A 3 -5.68 -8.69 3.15
N ILE A 4 -4.83 -7.68 2.98
CA ILE A 4 -3.40 -7.76 3.25
C ILE A 4 -2.97 -6.57 4.10
N HIS A 5 -2.02 -6.85 4.99
CA HIS A 5 -1.34 -5.87 5.81
C HIS A 5 0.13 -5.86 5.44
N ILE A 6 0.67 -4.69 5.11
CA ILE A 6 2.06 -4.52 4.66
C ILE A 6 2.73 -3.43 5.50
N VAL A 7 3.94 -3.72 5.99
CA VAL A 7 4.81 -2.73 6.62
C VAL A 7 6.11 -2.63 5.83
N VAL A 8 6.40 -1.44 5.30
CA VAL A 8 7.58 -1.16 4.49
C VAL A 8 8.54 -0.28 5.28
N ALA A 9 9.78 -0.73 5.44
CA ALA A 9 10.86 -0.01 6.12
C ALA A 9 11.96 0.41 5.13
N GLY A 10 12.76 1.42 5.51
CA GLY A 10 13.83 1.98 4.68
C GLY A 10 13.56 3.44 4.30
N ARG A 11 14.03 3.87 3.12
CA ARG A 11 13.83 5.24 2.63
C ARG A 11 12.44 5.38 1.99
N VAL A 12 11.39 5.44 2.82
CA VAL A 12 9.98 5.50 2.38
C VAL A 12 9.25 6.78 2.77
N GLN A 13 9.82 7.61 3.65
CA GLN A 13 9.24 8.91 4.02
C GLN A 13 9.94 10.07 3.29
N GLY A 14 9.19 11.11 2.95
CA GLY A 14 9.70 12.28 2.23
C GLY A 14 10.01 12.04 0.74
N VAL A 15 9.65 10.87 0.20
CA VAL A 15 9.94 10.47 -1.20
C VAL A 15 8.68 10.24 -2.05
N GLY A 16 7.51 10.65 -1.56
CA GLY A 16 6.24 10.46 -2.28
C GLY A 16 5.64 9.04 -2.20
N PHE A 17 6.20 8.14 -1.38
CA PHE A 17 5.76 6.73 -1.29
C PHE A 17 4.26 6.55 -1.04
N ARG A 18 3.66 7.36 -0.14
CA ARG A 18 2.21 7.30 0.12
C ARG A 18 1.37 7.65 -1.10
N ALA A 19 1.77 8.70 -1.84
CA ALA A 19 1.06 9.13 -3.04
C ALA A 19 1.17 8.07 -4.14
N PHE A 20 2.36 7.49 -4.33
CA PHE A 20 2.56 6.35 -5.23
C PHE A 20 1.67 5.15 -4.83
N THR A 21 1.68 4.76 -3.56
CA THR A 21 0.86 3.64 -3.06
C THR A 21 -0.62 3.88 -3.31
N GLN A 22 -1.11 5.11 -3.04
CA GLN A 22 -2.50 5.48 -3.30
C GLN A 22 -2.83 5.41 -4.79
N GLN A 23 -1.95 5.93 -5.66
CA GLN A 23 -2.15 5.86 -7.11
C GLN A 23 -2.24 4.40 -7.59
N VAL A 24 -1.30 3.55 -7.16
CA VAL A 24 -1.31 2.12 -7.51
C VAL A 24 -2.57 1.43 -7.00
N ALA A 25 -3.05 1.76 -5.79
CA ALA A 25 -4.31 1.22 -5.28
C ALA A 25 -5.51 1.61 -6.15
N VAL A 26 -5.60 2.88 -6.56
CA VAL A 26 -6.65 3.37 -7.47
C VAL A 26 -6.59 2.69 -8.83
N GLU A 27 -5.39 2.51 -9.42
CA GLU A 27 -5.22 1.81 -10.70
C GLU A 27 -5.65 0.34 -10.69
N ASN A 28 -5.68 -0.30 -9.51
CA ASN A 28 -6.02 -1.71 -9.34
C ASN A 28 -7.38 -1.93 -8.63
N ASP A 29 -8.19 -0.88 -8.47
CA ASP A 29 -9.47 -0.92 -7.75
C ASP A 29 -9.36 -1.53 -6.34
N ILE A 30 -8.26 -1.21 -5.64
CA ILE A 30 -8.01 -1.61 -4.25
C ILE A 30 -8.56 -0.55 -3.29
N VAL A 31 -9.24 -1.01 -2.25
CA VAL A 31 -9.70 -0.15 -1.14
C VAL A 31 -8.81 -0.35 0.09
N GLY A 32 -8.62 0.71 0.89
CA GLY A 32 -7.74 0.63 2.05
C GLY A 32 -7.16 1.97 2.46
N TRP A 33 -6.02 1.94 3.15
CA TRP A 33 -5.30 3.12 3.59
C TRP A 33 -3.80 2.91 3.65
N VAL A 34 -3.06 4.02 3.60
CA VAL A 34 -1.61 4.05 3.80
C VAL A 34 -1.23 5.15 4.79
N ARG A 35 -0.37 4.85 5.76
CA ARG A 35 0.07 5.82 6.78
C ARG A 35 1.56 5.73 7.08
N ASN A 36 2.15 6.87 7.43
CA ASN A 36 3.51 6.92 7.97
C ASN A 36 3.49 6.56 9.46
N HIS A 37 4.46 5.75 9.90
CA HIS A 37 4.75 5.54 11.30
C HIS A 37 5.83 6.48 11.82
N LYS A 38 5.82 6.70 13.14
CA LYS A 38 6.84 7.52 13.83
C LYS A 38 8.25 6.92 13.76
N ASN A 39 8.36 5.61 13.60
CA ASN A 39 9.64 4.90 13.48
C ASN A 39 10.26 4.99 12.08
N GLY A 40 9.66 5.74 11.15
CA GLY A 40 10.15 5.89 9.77
C GLY A 40 9.57 4.90 8.76
N SER A 41 8.81 3.88 9.19
CA SER A 41 8.16 2.94 8.26
C SER A 41 6.86 3.52 7.67
N VAL A 42 6.33 2.82 6.67
CA VAL A 42 4.99 3.03 6.11
C VAL A 42 4.18 1.75 6.31
N GLU A 43 2.93 1.89 6.71
CA GLU A 43 1.98 0.79 6.86
C GLU A 43 0.83 0.96 5.88
N ILE A 44 0.40 -0.16 5.30
CA ILE A 44 -0.63 -0.26 4.29
C ILE A 44 -1.62 -1.34 4.71
N GLU A 45 -2.91 -1.01 4.70
CA GLU A 45 -4.02 -1.96 4.70
C GLU A 45 -4.68 -1.90 3.33
N ALA A 46 -4.85 -3.05 2.69
CA ALA A 46 -5.42 -3.14 1.36
C ALA A 46 -6.41 -4.31 1.26
N ALA A 47 -7.53 -4.08 0.59
CA ALA A 47 -8.56 -5.08 0.35
C ALA A 47 -9.03 -5.05 -1.11
N GLY A 48 -9.26 -6.23 -1.66
CA GLY A 48 -9.72 -6.44 -3.03
C GLY A 48 -10.09 -7.89 -3.29
N ASN A 49 -10.30 -8.28 -4.54
CA ASN A 49 -10.30 -9.68 -4.94
C ASN A 49 -8.86 -10.21 -5.06
N ASP A 50 -8.69 -11.52 -5.23
CA ASP A 50 -7.36 -12.14 -5.23
C ASP A 50 -6.46 -11.62 -6.35
N LEU A 51 -7.02 -11.41 -7.55
CA LEU A 51 -6.27 -10.89 -8.70
C LEU A 51 -5.80 -9.45 -8.46
N GLN A 52 -6.66 -8.58 -7.92
CA GLN A 52 -6.32 -7.20 -7.60
C GLN A 52 -5.20 -7.14 -6.55
N ILE A 53 -5.30 -7.97 -5.50
CA ILE A 53 -4.30 -8.04 -4.44
C ILE A 53 -2.95 -8.57 -4.95
N ASP A 54 -2.98 -9.59 -5.80
CA ASP A 54 -1.77 -10.15 -6.40
C ASP A 54 -1.11 -9.17 -7.37
N GLN A 55 -1.87 -8.33 -8.07
CA GLN A 55 -1.35 -7.26 -8.93
C GLN A 55 -0.77 -6.10 -8.11
N PHE A 56 -1.49 -5.66 -7.08
CA PHE A 56 -1.09 -4.57 -6.19
C PHE A 56 0.21 -4.88 -5.45
N SER A 57 0.34 -6.10 -4.90
CA SER A 57 1.51 -6.50 -4.10
C SER A 57 2.80 -6.75 -4.89
N ARG A 58 2.73 -6.77 -6.23
CA ARG A 58 3.89 -6.96 -7.12
C ARG A 58 4.51 -5.66 -7.63
N LYS A 59 3.84 -4.53 -7.44
CA LYS A 59 4.38 -3.20 -7.79
C LYS A 59 5.25 -2.66 -6.67
#